data_AF-A0A524QJV0-F1
#
_entry.id   AF-A0A524QJV0-F1
#
_cell.length_a   1.000
_cell.length_b   1.000
_cell.length_c   1.000
_cell.angle_alpha   90.00
_cell.angle_beta   90.00
_cell.angle_gamma   90.00
#
_symmetry.space_group_name_H-M   'P 1'
#
loop_
_entity.id
_entity.type
_entity.pdbx_description
1 polymer ?
#
loop_
_entity_poly.entity_id
_entity_poly.type
_entity_poly.pdbx_seq_one_letter_code
_entity_poly.pdbx_strand_id
1 'polypeptide(L)'
;MPEMISPTFDFSAFVDASKKAFAPAAKFNELTLQGFERVARQQLAFAGEVLEFSLQQLQLTTTAKDFNDLTARQIELNTQFAEKATQRSQDLVKLSTEHQAEMTKWFDETAKTAKKAA
;
A
#
# COMPACT_ATOMS: atom_id res chain seq x y z
N MET A 1 40.41 -51.11 6.30
CA MET A 1 40.05 -50.31 5.10
C MET A 1 39.12 -49.21 5.59
N PRO A 2 39.38 -47.93 5.30
CA PRO A 2 38.63 -46.83 5.90
C PRO A 2 37.24 -46.74 5.29
N GLU A 3 36.24 -46.51 6.13
CA GLU A 3 34.85 -46.36 5.71
C GLU A 3 34.70 -45.17 4.75
N MET A 4 34.16 -45.43 3.58
CA MET A 4 33.74 -44.39 2.65
C MET A 4 32.47 -43.76 3.20
N ILE A 5 32.62 -42.65 3.91
CA ILE A 5 31.52 -41.77 4.29
C ILE A 5 30.92 -41.24 2.98
N SER A 6 29.86 -41.91 2.51
CA SER A 6 29.06 -41.41 1.40
C SER A 6 28.42 -40.11 1.87
N PRO A 7 28.52 -38.99 1.12
CA PRO A 7 27.84 -37.78 1.51
C PRO A 7 26.34 -38.01 1.29
N THR A 8 25.62 -38.36 2.35
CA THR A 8 24.16 -38.45 2.31
C THR A 8 23.65 -37.06 1.93
N PHE A 9 23.07 -36.94 0.74
CA PHE A 9 22.56 -35.66 0.24
C PHE A 9 21.48 -35.14 1.20
N ASP A 10 21.75 -33.99 1.83
CA ASP A 10 20.81 -33.35 2.74
C ASP A 10 19.77 -32.55 1.94
N PHE A 11 18.65 -33.20 1.65
CA PHE A 11 17.50 -32.60 0.98
C PHE A 11 16.95 -31.38 1.74
N SER A 12 17.02 -31.36 3.07
CA SER A 12 16.53 -30.23 3.87
C SER A 12 17.40 -29.00 3.65
N ALA A 13 18.72 -29.17 3.70
CA ALA A 13 19.67 -28.09 3.44
C ALA A 13 19.54 -27.54 2.01
N PHE A 14 19.32 -28.41 1.02
CA PHE A 14 19.08 -28.00 -0.37
C PHE A 14 17.78 -27.20 -0.53
N VAL A 15 16.69 -27.64 0.09
CA VAL A 15 15.40 -26.93 0.07
C VAL A 15 15.52 -25.57 0.76
N ASP A 16 16.21 -25.49 1.89
CA ASP A 16 16.40 -24.23 2.62
C ASP A 16 17.31 -23.25 1.87
N ALA A 17 18.36 -23.75 1.21
CA ALA A 17 19.20 -22.94 0.32
C ALA A 17 18.38 -22.40 -0.87
N SER A 18 17.54 -23.24 -1.46
CA SER A 18 16.64 -22.84 -2.56
C SER A 18 15.66 -21.77 -2.10
N LYS A 19 15.01 -21.94 -0.94
CA LYS A 19 14.10 -20.93 -0.36
C LYS A 19 14.81 -19.59 -0.12
N LYS A 20 16.03 -19.62 0.43
CA LYS A 20 16.83 -18.40 0.64
C LYS A 20 17.22 -17.71 -0.66
N ALA A 21 17.52 -18.47 -1.72
CA ALA A 21 17.84 -17.93 -3.03
C ALA A 21 16.64 -17.20 -3.68
N PHE A 22 15.42 -17.72 -3.49
CA PHE A 22 14.20 -17.10 -4.03
C PHE A 22 13.52 -16.08 -3.10
N ALA A 23 13.90 -16.03 -1.82
CA ALA A 23 13.30 -15.14 -0.84
C ALA A 23 13.29 -13.65 -1.26
N PRO A 24 14.35 -13.08 -1.86
CA PRO A 24 14.33 -11.69 -2.33
C PRO A 24 13.27 -11.44 -3.41
N ALA A 25 13.11 -12.36 -4.36
CA ALA A 25 12.11 -12.25 -5.43
C ALA A 25 10.68 -12.40 -4.89
N ALA A 26 10.46 -13.32 -3.96
CA ALA A 26 9.18 -13.46 -3.27
C ALA A 26 8.83 -12.18 -2.50
N LYS A 27 9.79 -11.57 -1.79
CA LYS A 27 9.58 -10.34 -1.05
C LYS A 27 9.30 -9.14 -1.95
N PHE A 28 9.98 -9.05 -3.10
CA PHE A 28 9.72 -8.03 -4.11
C PHE A 28 8.28 -8.11 -4.66
N ASN A 29 7.80 -9.31 -4.97
CA ASN A 29 6.42 -9.52 -5.43
C ASN A 29 5.40 -9.11 -4.35
N GLU A 30 5.66 -9.43 -3.08
CA GLU A 30 4.83 -9.02 -1.95
C GLU A 30 4.75 -7.49 -1.84
N LEU A 31 5.88 -6.78 -1.90
CA LEU A 31 5.94 -5.32 -1.85
C LEU A 31 5.20 -4.67 -3.03
N THR A 32 5.32 -5.26 -4.22
CA THR A 32 4.62 -4.79 -5.42
C THR A 32 3.11 -4.95 -5.28
N LEU A 33 2.64 -6.11 -4.81
CA LEU A 33 1.21 -6.36 -4.57
C LEU A 33 0.65 -5.44 -3.50
N GLN A 34 1.39 -5.20 -2.42
CA GLN A 34 1.00 -4.25 -1.38
C GLN A 34 0.90 -2.82 -1.92
N GLY A 35 1.85 -2.41 -2.76
CA GLY A 35 1.79 -1.12 -3.47
C GLY A 35 0.52 -1.00 -4.33
N PHE A 36 0.22 -2.03 -5.12
CA PHE A 36 -0.98 -2.06 -5.96
C PHE A 36 -2.28 -2.03 -5.15
N GLU A 37 -2.37 -2.85 -4.08
CA GLU A 37 -3.54 -2.87 -3.19
C GLU A 37 -3.78 -1.51 -2.54
N ARG A 38 -2.71 -0.86 -2.08
CA ARG A 38 -2.76 0.48 -1.49
C ARG A 38 -3.31 1.52 -2.48
N VAL A 39 -2.84 1.50 -3.74
CA VAL A 39 -3.35 2.37 -4.81
C VAL A 39 -4.82 2.07 -5.11
N ALA A 40 -5.20 0.79 -5.21
CA ALA A 40 -6.58 0.40 -5.47
C ALA A 40 -7.54 0.88 -4.37
N ARG A 41 -7.16 0.76 -3.09
CA ARG A 41 -7.95 1.30 -1.97
C ARG A 41 -8.12 2.81 -2.05
N GLN A 42 -7.08 3.56 -2.46
CA GLN A 42 -7.19 5.01 -2.63
C GLN A 42 -8.12 5.40 -3.77
N GLN A 43 -8.11 4.67 -4.89
CA GLN A 43 -9.06 4.90 -5.98
C GLN A 43 -10.50 4.62 -5.53
N LEU A 44 -10.71 3.55 -4.76
CA LEU A 44 -12.02 3.19 -4.23
C LEU A 44 -12.54 4.24 -3.24
N ALA A 45 -11.68 4.71 -2.33
CA ALA A 45 -12.02 5.76 -1.37
C ALA A 45 -12.44 7.05 -2.10
N PHE A 46 -11.66 7.47 -3.10
CA PHE A 46 -11.99 8.65 -3.89
C PHE A 46 -13.33 8.52 -4.64
N ALA A 47 -13.62 7.36 -5.23
CA ALA A 47 -14.91 7.12 -5.87
C ALA A 47 -16.07 7.24 -4.87
N GLY A 48 -15.90 6.73 -3.65
CA GLY A 48 -16.87 6.88 -2.56
C GLY A 48 -17.09 8.34 -2.18
N GLU A 49 -16.02 9.14 -2.07
CA GLU A 49 -16.10 10.56 -1.76
C GLU A 49 -16.87 11.37 -2.83
N VAL A 50 -16.64 11.08 -4.11
CA VAL A 50 -17.36 11.72 -5.22
C VAL A 50 -18.84 11.35 -5.21
N LEU A 51 -19.16 10.09 -4.93
CA LEU A 51 -20.55 9.64 -4.78
C LEU A 51 -21.24 10.31 -3.60
N GLU A 52 -20.57 10.39 -2.45
CA GLU A 52 -21.10 11.05 -1.25
C GLU A 52 -21.31 12.54 -1.50
N PHE A 53 -20.36 13.22 -2.13
CA PHE A 53 -20.50 14.62 -2.55
C PHE A 53 -21.71 14.80 -3.49
N SER A 54 -21.87 13.92 -4.48
CA SER A 54 -23.00 13.97 -5.41
C SER A 54 -24.35 13.76 -4.70
N LEU A 55 -24.41 12.81 -3.75
CA LEU A 55 -25.60 12.56 -2.95
C LEU A 55 -25.95 13.75 -2.05
N GLN A 56 -24.95 14.34 -1.39
CA GLN A 56 -25.16 15.51 -0.55
C GLN A 56 -25.58 16.73 -1.39
N GLN A 57 -25.04 16.90 -2.60
CA GLN A 57 -25.46 17.97 -3.52
C GLN A 57 -26.90 17.79 -4.01
N LEU A 58 -27.32 16.55 -4.30
CA LEU A 58 -28.73 16.25 -4.60
C LEU A 58 -29.63 16.54 -3.40
N GLN A 59 -29.23 16.15 -2.19
CA GLN A 59 -29.99 16.43 -0.95
C GLN A 59 -30.14 17.93 -0.70
N LEU A 60 -29.10 18.73 -0.97
CA LEU A 60 -29.16 20.19 -0.83
C LEU A 60 -30.24 20.81 -1.71
N THR A 61 -30.40 20.29 -2.92
CA THR A 61 -31.39 20.79 -3.88
C THR A 61 -32.81 20.36 -3.49
N THR A 62 -32.98 19.21 -2.82
CA THR A 62 -34.30 18.68 -2.44
C THR A 62 -34.78 19.08 -1.04
N THR A 63 -33.90 19.52 -0.14
CA THR A 63 -34.26 19.74 1.29
C THR A 63 -34.12 21.19 1.77
N ALA A 64 -33.55 22.08 0.95
CA ALA A 64 -33.45 23.48 1.31
C ALA A 64 -34.81 24.19 1.33
N LYS A 65 -35.16 24.79 2.47
CA LYS A 65 -36.38 25.59 2.63
C LYS A 65 -36.14 27.09 2.35
N ASP A 66 -34.89 27.56 2.44
CA ASP A 66 -34.51 28.97 2.38
C ASP A 66 -33.01 29.17 2.07
N PHE A 67 -32.66 30.35 1.53
CA PHE A 67 -31.31 30.69 1.01
C PHE A 67 -30.19 30.68 2.07
N ASN A 68 -30.51 30.98 3.33
CA ASN A 68 -29.53 30.93 4.43
C ASN A 68 -29.12 29.48 4.73
N ASP A 69 -30.09 28.56 4.74
CA ASP A 69 -29.86 27.13 4.95
C ASP A 69 -29.03 26.51 3.80
N LEU A 70 -29.28 26.96 2.56
CA LEU A 70 -28.45 26.60 1.40
C LEU A 70 -27.00 27.04 1.57
N THR A 71 -26.79 28.28 1.97
CA THR A 71 -25.44 28.85 2.08
C THR A 71 -24.64 28.18 3.19
N ALA A 72 -25.26 27.97 4.36
CA ALA A 72 -24.63 27.29 5.49
C ALA A 72 -24.22 25.86 5.13
N ARG A 73 -25.13 25.08 4.50
CA ARG A 73 -24.80 23.72 4.10
C ARG A 73 -23.84 23.65 2.90
N GLN A 74 -23.85 24.63 2.00
CA GLN A 74 -22.86 24.71 0.91
C GLN A 74 -21.45 24.95 1.45
N ILE A 75 -21.32 25.78 2.49
CA ILE A 75 -20.05 25.99 3.21
C ILE A 75 -19.62 24.68 3.88
N GLU A 76 -20.52 24.01 4.59
CA GLU A 76 -20.24 22.74 5.26
C GLU A 76 -19.78 21.66 4.26
N LEU A 77 -20.47 21.54 3.12
CA LEU A 77 -20.12 20.61 2.04
C LEU A 77 -18.71 20.87 1.51
N ASN A 78 -18.39 22.15 1.24
CA ASN A 78 -17.08 22.54 0.73
C ASN A 78 -15.97 22.31 1.77
N THR A 79 -16.24 22.57 3.05
CA THR A 79 -15.30 22.31 4.14
C THR A 79 -15.02 20.82 4.27
N GLN A 80 -16.05 19.97 4.31
CA GLN A 80 -15.90 18.52 4.37
C GLN A 80 -15.10 17.97 3.18
N PHE A 81 -15.36 18.49 1.98
CA PHE A 81 -14.60 18.11 0.79
C PHE A 81 -13.13 18.54 0.88
N ALA A 82 -12.86 19.76 1.35
CA ALA A 82 -11.50 20.27 1.52
C ALA A 82 -10.70 19.51 2.59
N GLU A 83 -11.35 19.14 3.70
CA GLU A 83 -10.76 18.31 4.75
C GLU A 83 -10.39 16.93 4.22
N LYS A 84 -11.31 16.25 3.51
CA LYS A 84 -11.05 14.95 2.88
C LYS A 84 -9.92 15.03 1.84
N ALA A 85 -9.90 16.08 1.01
CA ALA A 85 -8.83 16.30 0.04
C ALA A 85 -7.47 16.49 0.72
N THR A 86 -7.42 17.23 1.82
CA THR A 86 -6.20 17.44 2.62
C THR A 86 -5.73 16.14 3.26
N GLN A 87 -6.63 15.39 3.88
CA GLN A 87 -6.34 14.09 4.49
C GLN A 87 -5.75 13.13 3.45
N ARG A 88 -6.38 13.04 2.27
CA ARG A 88 -5.90 12.20 1.16
C ARG A 88 -4.50 12.60 0.69
N SER A 89 -4.20 13.90 0.62
CA SER A 89 -2.86 14.37 0.27
C SER A 89 -1.82 13.92 1.31
N GLN A 90 -2.15 13.98 2.60
CA GLN A 90 -1.25 13.51 3.66
C GLN A 90 -1.06 12.00 3.60
N ASP A 91 -2.14 11.25 3.37
CA ASP A 91 -2.09 9.80 3.24
C ASP A 91 -1.27 9.36 2.03
N LEU A 92 -1.36 10.06 0.89
CA LEU A 92 -0.52 9.83 -0.29
C LEU A 92 0.96 10.06 -0.01
N VAL A 93 1.31 11.16 0.66
CA VAL A 93 2.70 11.46 1.02
C VAL A 93 3.25 10.40 1.96
N LYS A 94 2.47 10.00 2.96
CA LYS A 94 2.84 8.94 3.91
C LYS A 94 3.03 7.61 3.19
N LEU A 95 2.09 7.22 2.34
CA LEU A 95 2.14 5.99 1.54
C LEU A 95 3.40 5.93 0.68
N SER A 96 3.70 7.03 -0.02
CA SER A 96 4.89 7.12 -0.88
C SER A 96 6.17 6.99 -0.07
N THR A 97 6.24 7.63 1.09
CA THR A 97 7.42 7.62 1.96
C THR A 97 7.64 6.23 2.56
N GLU A 98 6.57 5.59 3.05
CA GLU A 98 6.61 4.23 3.59
C GLU A 98 7.03 3.21 2.53
N HIS A 99 6.45 3.29 1.33
CA HIS A 99 6.78 2.39 0.23
C HIS A 99 8.24 2.56 -0.23
N GLN A 100 8.72 3.81 -0.34
CA GLN A 100 10.12 4.09 -0.67
C GLN A 100 11.07 3.51 0.39
N ALA A 101 10.74 3.65 1.68
CA ALA A 101 11.53 3.10 2.77
C ALA A 101 11.54 1.56 2.76
N GLU A 102 10.38 0.92 2.55
CA GLU A 102 10.26 -0.54 2.43
C GLU A 102 11.10 -1.08 1.27
N MET A 103 11.04 -0.44 0.10
CA MET A 103 11.83 -0.82 -1.09
C MET A 103 13.34 -0.65 -0.88
N THR A 104 13.75 0.47 -0.27
CA THR A 104 15.16 0.72 0.06
C THR A 104 15.69 -0.33 1.04
N LYS A 105 14.91 -0.64 2.07
CA LYS A 105 15.27 -1.68 3.05
C LYS A 105 15.40 -3.05 2.40
N TRP A 106 14.45 -3.44 1.56
CA TRP A 106 14.53 -4.71 0.81
C TRP A 106 15.79 -4.78 -0.05
N PHE A 107 16.13 -3.69 -0.74
CA PHE A 107 17.34 -3.62 -1.57
C PHE A 107 18.61 -3.78 -0.72
N ASP A 108 18.71 -3.05 0.39
CA ASP A 108 19.86 -3.13 1.31
C ASP A 108 20.02 -4.52 1.92
N GLU A 109 18.93 -5.17 2.32
CA GLU A 109 18.93 -6.53 2.87
C GLU A 109 19.33 -7.56 1.82
N THR A 110 18.84 -7.41 0.58
CA THR A 110 19.20 -8.27 -0.55
C THR A 110 20.68 -8.12 -0.90
N ALA A 111 21.18 -6.88 -0.99
CA ALA A 111 22.58 -6.59 -1.28
C ALA A 111 23.53 -7.13 -0.19
N LYS A 112 23.17 -6.98 1.09
CA LYS A 112 23.90 -7.56 2.22
C LYS A 112 23.93 -9.09 2.17
N THR A 113 22.83 -9.71 1.77
CA THR A 113 22.74 -11.17 1.67
C THR A 113 23.56 -11.70 0.49
N ALA A 114 23.48 -11.05 -0.67
CA ALA A 114 24.30 -11.37 -1.84
C ALA A 114 25.80 -11.25 -1.53
N LYS A 115 26.22 -10.18 -0.82
CA LYS A 115 27.61 -9.98 -0.41
C LYS A 115 28.11 -11.01 0.61
N LYS A 116 27.22 -11.60 1.43
CA LYS A 116 27.58 -12.67 2.38
C LYS A 116 27.64 -14.06 1.72
N ALA A 117 27.02 -14.21 0.56
CA ALA A 117 26.96 -15.47 -0.20
C ALA A 117 28.06 -15.58 -1.28
N ALA A 118 28.74 -14.47 -1.60
CA ALA A 118 29.93 -14.40 -2.47
C ALA A 118 31.22 -14.51 -1.64
#